data_AF-A0A0V0UW43-F1
#
_entry.id   AF-A0A0V0UW43-F1
#
_cell.length_a   1.000
_cell.length_b   1.000
_cell.length_c   1.000
_cell.angle_alpha   90.00
_cell.angle_beta   90.00
_cell.angle_gamma   90.00
#
_symmetry.space_group_name_H-M   'P 1'
#
loop_
_entity.id
_entity.type
_entity.pdbx_description
1 polymer ?
#
loop_
_entity_poly.entity_id
_entity_poly.type
_entity_poly.pdbx_seq_one_letter_code
_entity_poly.pdbx_strand_id
1 'polypeptide(L)'
;MPLGKKHFITNLKLILFLWTYLCNRSLATSKCQNSDGTNAADWAILYKAPAKPNGKILHAGAANGNWANSPQPIAGNNGHSFAKALEHVIAVNANNKFISYNNHPPDVPKVRTKSNSKGVLMMDTTNADAAAWIVHTVPGFPKARTGYLFPPAEVQKGHLLICLTIKEDQIDTIGKC
;
A
#
# COMPACT_ATOMS: atom_id res chain seq x y z
N MET A 1 -25.18 -42.55 16.37
CA MET A 1 -24.56 -41.22 16.64
C MET A 1 -25.65 -40.17 16.71
N PRO A 2 -25.76 -39.37 17.78
CA PRO A 2 -26.92 -38.52 18.02
C PRO A 2 -26.93 -37.31 17.08
N LEU A 3 -28.13 -37.00 16.59
CA LEU A 3 -28.43 -36.01 15.55
C LEU A 3 -27.88 -34.59 15.86
N GLY A 4 -27.71 -34.24 17.14
CA GLY A 4 -27.18 -32.95 17.58
C GLY A 4 -25.70 -32.71 17.28
N LYS A 5 -24.86 -33.77 17.18
CA LYS A 5 -23.42 -33.62 16.92
C LYS A 5 -23.14 -33.23 15.46
N LYS A 6 -23.95 -33.72 14.51
CA LYS A 6 -23.87 -33.33 13.09
C LYS A 6 -24.29 -31.88 12.88
N HIS A 7 -25.40 -31.44 13.48
CA HIS A 7 -25.87 -30.05 13.37
C HIS A 7 -24.87 -29.04 13.94
N PHE A 8 -24.25 -29.34 15.08
CA PHE A 8 -23.22 -28.49 15.68
C PHE A 8 -21.96 -28.36 14.79
N ILE A 9 -21.49 -29.46 14.20
CA ILE A 9 -20.32 -29.46 13.31
C ILE A 9 -20.60 -28.69 12.01
N THR A 10 -21.81 -28.82 11.43
CA THR A 10 -22.17 -28.09 10.21
C THR A 10 -22.28 -26.59 10.47
N ASN A 11 -22.87 -26.18 11.60
CA ASN A 11 -22.94 -24.77 11.99
C ASN A 11 -21.56 -24.18 12.29
N LEU A 12 -20.67 -24.91 12.97
CA LEU A 12 -19.29 -24.46 13.22
C LEU A 12 -18.48 -24.29 11.94
N LYS A 13 -18.64 -25.19 10.96
CA LYS A 13 -18.01 -25.06 9.63
C LYS A 13 -18.55 -23.85 8.86
N LEU A 14 -19.85 -23.60 8.93
CA LEU A 14 -20.48 -22.46 8.27
C LEU A 14 -20.01 -21.13 8.89
N ILE A 15 -19.89 -21.07 10.22
CA ILE A 15 -19.34 -19.91 10.94
C ILE A 15 -17.88 -19.68 10.57
N LEU A 16 -17.04 -20.73 10.53
CA LEU A 16 -15.65 -20.60 10.10
C LEU A 16 -15.55 -20.10 8.64
N PHE A 17 -16.40 -20.61 7.74
CA PHE A 17 -16.46 -20.16 6.35
C PHE A 17 -16.92 -18.70 6.22
N LEU A 18 -17.93 -18.29 6.99
CA LEU A 18 -18.39 -16.90 7.00
C LEU A 18 -17.32 -15.96 7.55
N TRP A 19 -16.60 -16.39 8.60
CA TRP A 19 -15.56 -15.60 9.24
C TRP A 19 -14.36 -15.40 8.32
N THR A 20 -13.93 -16.43 7.58
CA THR A 20 -12.88 -16.29 6.56
C THR A 20 -13.34 -15.46 5.36
N TYR A 21 -14.62 -15.51 4.97
CA TYR A 21 -15.15 -14.68 3.87
C TYR A 21 -15.31 -13.20 4.26
N LEU A 22 -15.75 -12.91 5.49
CA LEU A 22 -15.96 -11.54 5.96
C LEU A 22 -14.65 -10.85 6.36
N CYS A 23 -13.69 -11.58 6.92
CA CYS A 23 -12.39 -11.02 7.32
C CYS A 23 -11.47 -10.72 6.11
N ASN A 24 -11.69 -11.40 4.97
CA ASN A 24 -10.89 -11.20 3.74
C ASN A 24 -11.41 -10.08 2.82
N ARG A 25 -12.45 -9.34 3.21
CA ARG A 25 -12.83 -8.12 2.48
C ARG A 25 -11.83 -7.03 2.82
N SER A 26 -10.72 -7.05 2.09
CA SER A 26 -9.72 -5.99 2.10
C SER A 26 -10.37 -4.72 1.56
N LEU A 27 -10.96 -3.91 2.44
CA LEU A 27 -11.49 -2.59 2.07
C LEU A 27 -10.32 -1.76 1.54
N ALA A 28 -10.55 -1.11 0.40
CA ALA A 28 -9.55 -0.23 -0.16
C ALA A 28 -9.29 0.95 0.80
N THR A 29 -8.05 1.39 0.89
CA THR A 29 -7.57 2.20 2.02
C THR A 29 -6.54 3.22 1.56
N SER A 30 -6.48 4.33 2.28
CA SER A 30 -5.46 5.38 2.12
C SER A 30 -4.54 5.44 3.35
N LYS A 31 -4.34 4.30 4.04
CA LYS A 31 -3.41 4.13 5.17
C LYS A 31 -2.23 3.25 4.79
N CYS A 32 -1.10 3.43 5.45
CA CYS A 32 0.00 2.47 5.37
C CYS A 32 -0.43 1.11 5.91
N GLN A 33 0.24 0.06 5.44
CA GLN A 33 -0.15 -1.31 5.73
C GLN A 33 1.01 -2.13 6.26
N ASN A 34 0.70 -3.18 7.01
CA ASN A 34 1.63 -4.24 7.38
C ASN A 34 2.15 -5.00 6.14
N SER A 35 3.07 -5.94 6.38
CA SER A 35 3.83 -6.63 5.33
C SER A 35 3.01 -7.20 4.17
N ASP A 36 1.88 -7.85 4.46
CA ASP A 36 1.00 -8.52 3.50
C ASP A 36 -0.17 -7.66 3.01
N GLY A 37 -0.33 -6.43 3.51
CA GLY A 37 -1.41 -5.54 3.12
C GLY A 37 -2.77 -5.89 3.76
N THR A 38 -2.77 -6.62 4.88
CA THR A 38 -4.01 -7.06 5.55
C THR A 38 -4.45 -6.14 6.68
N ASN A 39 -3.53 -5.39 7.29
CA ASN A 39 -3.81 -4.54 8.43
C ASN A 39 -3.14 -3.17 8.28
N ALA A 40 -3.83 -2.12 8.74
CA ALA A 40 -3.27 -0.78 8.79
C ALA A 40 -2.05 -0.71 9.72
N ALA A 41 -1.10 0.15 9.38
CA ALA A 41 0.09 0.45 10.15
C ALA A 41 0.32 1.97 10.19
N ASP A 42 0.92 2.49 11.26
CA ASP A 42 1.24 3.92 11.35
C ASP A 42 2.34 4.33 10.37
N TRP A 43 3.27 3.42 10.10
CA TRP A 43 4.33 3.61 9.13
C TRP A 43 4.81 2.27 8.58
N ALA A 44 5.36 2.30 7.36
CA ALA A 44 6.01 1.16 6.73
C ALA A 44 7.19 1.62 5.87
N ILE A 45 8.27 0.84 5.85
CA ILE A 45 9.46 1.08 5.05
C ILE A 45 9.75 -0.19 4.26
N LEU A 46 9.90 -0.07 2.95
CA LEU A 46 10.31 -1.16 2.08
C LEU A 46 11.59 -0.79 1.34
N TYR A 47 12.57 -1.69 1.42
CA TYR A 47 13.78 -1.64 0.63
C TYR A 47 13.79 -2.77 -0.40
N LYS A 48 13.80 -2.42 -1.68
CA LYS A 48 13.99 -3.36 -2.80
C LYS A 48 15.46 -3.35 -3.19
N ALA A 49 16.14 -4.49 -3.08
CA ALA A 49 17.51 -4.61 -3.55
C ALA A 49 17.58 -4.69 -5.09
N PRO A 50 18.71 -4.32 -5.72
CA PRO A 50 18.96 -4.52 -7.14
C PRO A 50 18.73 -5.98 -7.58
N ALA A 51 18.10 -6.17 -8.73
CA ALA A 51 17.79 -7.48 -9.31
C ALA A 51 17.03 -8.48 -8.39
N LYS A 52 16.44 -8.01 -7.29
CA LYS A 52 15.59 -8.83 -6.41
C LYS A 52 14.11 -8.48 -6.62
N PRO A 53 13.23 -9.48 -6.87
CA PRO A 53 11.81 -9.23 -7.06
C PRO A 53 11.12 -8.83 -5.75
N ASN A 54 11.50 -9.47 -4.65
CA ASN A 54 10.97 -9.19 -3.32
C ASN A 54 11.86 -8.15 -2.61
N GLY A 55 11.22 -7.23 -1.90
CA GLY A 55 11.89 -6.33 -0.98
C GLY A 55 12.08 -6.92 0.41
N LYS A 56 12.76 -6.15 1.26
CA LYS A 56 12.71 -6.26 2.72
C LYS A 56 11.76 -5.18 3.23
N ILE A 57 10.95 -5.50 4.23
CA ILE A 57 9.99 -4.56 4.82
C ILE A 57 10.12 -4.51 6.34
N LEU A 58 9.94 -3.32 6.90
CA LEU A 58 9.76 -3.06 8.31
C LEU A 58 8.54 -2.14 8.46
N HIS A 59 7.70 -2.36 9.46
CA HIS A 59 6.51 -1.53 9.71
C HIS A 59 6.23 -1.38 11.19
N ALA A 60 5.36 -0.44 11.54
CA ALA A 60 4.85 -0.30 12.90
C ALA A 60 4.25 -1.63 13.38
N GLY A 61 4.64 -2.06 14.58
CA GLY A 61 4.20 -3.33 15.16
C GLY A 61 4.86 -4.59 14.58
N ALA A 62 5.90 -4.48 13.74
CA ALA A 62 6.67 -5.64 13.30
C ALA A 62 7.32 -6.36 14.50
N ALA A 63 7.32 -7.70 14.48
CA ALA A 63 7.86 -8.52 15.56
C ALA A 63 9.33 -8.14 15.85
N ASN A 64 9.59 -7.74 17.10
CA ASN A 64 10.90 -7.29 17.58
C ASN A 64 11.50 -6.10 16.79
N GLY A 65 10.70 -5.36 16.01
CA GLY A 65 11.21 -4.30 15.14
C GLY A 65 12.14 -4.78 14.03
N ASN A 66 12.04 -6.06 13.64
CA ASN A 66 12.93 -6.66 12.66
C ASN A 66 12.45 -6.48 11.22
N TRP A 67 13.41 -6.32 10.32
CA TRP A 67 13.17 -6.41 8.88
C TRP A 67 12.83 -7.84 8.47
N ALA A 68 11.78 -7.99 7.67
CA ALA A 68 11.36 -9.27 7.12
C ALA A 68 11.37 -9.25 5.59
N ASN A 69 11.27 -10.42 4.95
CA ASN A 69 10.99 -10.49 3.51
C ASN A 69 9.59 -9.94 3.25
N SER A 70 9.44 -9.13 2.20
CA SER A 70 8.12 -8.79 1.68
C SER A 70 7.45 -10.07 1.15
N PRO A 71 6.19 -10.36 1.52
CA PRO A 71 5.51 -11.60 1.16
C PRO A 71 5.35 -11.81 -0.35
N GLN A 72 5.23 -10.72 -1.11
CA GLN A 72 5.08 -10.73 -2.57
C GLN A 72 6.16 -9.86 -3.25
N PRO A 73 6.45 -10.12 -4.54
CA PRO A 73 7.27 -9.22 -5.34
C PRO A 73 6.69 -7.81 -5.36
N ILE A 74 7.54 -6.79 -5.34
CA ILE A 74 7.09 -5.39 -5.40
C ILE A 74 6.36 -5.05 -6.71
N ALA A 75 6.58 -5.83 -7.77
CA ALA A 75 5.91 -5.65 -9.05
C ALA A 75 4.50 -6.27 -9.07
N GLY A 76 4.14 -7.08 -8.07
CA GLY A 76 2.79 -7.60 -7.89
C GLY A 76 1.80 -6.49 -7.53
N ASN A 77 0.54 -6.65 -7.90
CA ASN A 77 -0.50 -5.65 -7.63
C ASN A 77 -1.28 -5.91 -6.34
N ASN A 78 -0.95 -6.95 -5.58
CA ASN A 78 -1.63 -7.34 -4.34
C ASN A 78 -0.71 -8.11 -3.39
N GLY A 79 -1.21 -8.39 -2.18
CA GLY A 79 -0.52 -9.22 -1.18
C GLY A 79 0.75 -8.59 -0.59
N HIS A 80 0.95 -7.29 -0.75
CA HIS A 80 2.00 -6.55 -0.07
C HIS A 80 1.59 -5.11 0.27
N SER A 81 2.28 -4.56 1.28
CA SER A 81 2.01 -3.24 1.87
C SER A 81 1.77 -2.11 0.86
N PHE A 82 2.74 -1.84 -0.02
CA PHE A 82 2.72 -0.66 -0.88
C PHE A 82 1.72 -0.74 -2.06
N ALA A 83 1.41 -1.92 -2.59
CA ALA A 83 0.35 -2.05 -3.60
C ALA A 83 -1.02 -1.79 -2.96
N LYS A 84 -1.23 -2.31 -1.74
CA LYS A 84 -2.46 -2.06 -0.99
C LYS A 84 -2.62 -0.59 -0.62
N ALA A 85 -1.58 0.06 -0.11
CA ALA A 85 -1.62 1.48 0.25
C ALA A 85 -1.88 2.40 -0.98
N LEU A 86 -1.50 1.98 -2.18
CA LEU A 86 -1.69 2.73 -3.42
C LEU A 86 -2.99 2.41 -4.15
N GLU A 87 -3.81 1.47 -3.67
CA GLU A 87 -4.97 0.93 -4.40
C GLU A 87 -5.89 2.03 -4.94
N HIS A 88 -6.12 3.09 -4.16
CA HIS A 88 -6.96 4.22 -4.56
C HIS A 88 -6.27 5.27 -5.45
N VAL A 89 -4.95 5.23 -5.59
CA VAL A 89 -4.19 6.09 -6.50
C VAL A 89 -4.13 5.47 -7.89
N ILE A 90 -3.98 4.15 -7.95
CA ILE A 90 -3.86 3.38 -9.20
C ILE A 90 -5.22 3.01 -9.81
N ALA A 91 -6.28 2.91 -9.00
CA ALA A 91 -7.64 2.64 -9.45
C ALA A 91 -8.49 3.92 -9.44
N VAL A 92 -9.53 3.96 -10.27
CA VAL A 92 -10.48 5.07 -10.25
C VAL A 92 -11.38 4.95 -9.02
N ASN A 93 -11.25 5.87 -8.07
CA ASN A 93 -12.14 6.02 -6.93
C ASN A 93 -12.51 7.51 -6.75
N ALA A 94 -13.80 7.83 -6.80
CA ALA A 94 -14.30 9.21 -6.68
C ALA A 94 -14.06 9.81 -5.28
N ASN A 95 -13.99 8.96 -4.26
CA ASN A 95 -13.80 9.37 -2.87
C ASN A 95 -12.33 9.53 -2.49
N ASN A 96 -11.39 9.12 -3.36
CA ASN A 96 -9.98 9.33 -3.09
C ASN A 96 -9.48 10.63 -3.72
N LYS A 97 -8.71 11.40 -2.96
CA LYS A 97 -7.98 12.58 -3.43
C LYS A 97 -6.50 12.29 -3.25
N PHE A 98 -5.69 12.62 -4.26
CA PHE A 98 -4.26 12.42 -4.17
C PHE A 98 -3.50 13.45 -5.00
N ILE A 99 -2.27 13.70 -4.59
CA ILE A 99 -1.25 14.44 -5.32
C ILE A 99 -0.06 13.50 -5.47
N SER A 100 0.41 13.31 -6.70
CA SER A 100 1.68 12.63 -6.96
C SER A 100 2.69 13.63 -7.49
N TYR A 101 3.89 13.58 -6.93
CA TYR A 101 5.02 14.38 -7.37
C TYR A 101 6.18 13.45 -7.72
N ASN A 102 6.87 13.72 -8.82
CA ASN A 102 8.01 12.93 -9.25
C ASN A 102 8.84 13.77 -10.22
N ASN A 103 10.17 13.80 -10.05
CA ASN A 103 11.05 14.48 -10.99
C ASN A 103 11.23 13.73 -12.32
N HIS A 104 10.74 12.50 -12.40
CA HIS A 104 10.61 11.71 -13.61
C HIS A 104 9.23 11.01 -13.59
N PRO A 105 8.13 11.75 -13.79
CA PRO A 105 6.79 11.16 -13.72
C PRO A 105 6.52 10.24 -14.91
N PRO A 106 5.62 9.25 -14.77
CA PRO A 106 5.24 8.38 -15.87
C PRO A 106 4.57 9.18 -16.99
N ASP A 107 4.92 8.85 -18.24
CA ASP A 107 4.30 9.38 -19.47
C ASP A 107 4.34 10.91 -19.66
N VAL A 108 5.10 11.65 -18.84
CA VAL A 108 5.27 13.10 -18.98
C VAL A 108 6.70 13.42 -19.44
N PRO A 109 6.89 13.75 -20.73
CA PRO A 109 8.20 14.11 -21.24
C PRO A 109 8.61 15.52 -20.78
N LYS A 110 9.93 15.77 -20.70
CA LYS A 110 10.55 17.10 -20.53
C LYS A 110 10.17 17.85 -19.22
N VAL A 111 10.05 17.14 -18.10
CA VAL A 111 9.84 17.79 -16.80
C VAL A 111 11.07 18.59 -16.38
N ARG A 112 10.85 19.87 -16.01
CA ARG A 112 11.87 20.73 -15.40
C ARG A 112 11.53 20.91 -13.92
N THR A 113 12.44 20.51 -13.06
CA THR A 113 12.26 20.54 -11.60
C THR A 113 13.58 20.86 -10.93
N LYS A 114 13.52 21.55 -9.80
CA LYS A 114 14.68 21.83 -8.93
C LYS A 114 14.89 20.77 -7.85
N SER A 115 13.96 19.83 -7.73
CA SER A 115 13.97 18.76 -6.72
C SER A 115 14.05 17.38 -7.36
N ASN A 116 14.69 16.45 -6.66
CA ASN A 116 14.73 15.03 -7.03
C ASN A 116 13.68 14.18 -6.30
N SER A 117 12.87 14.82 -5.44
CA SER A 117 11.86 14.17 -4.61
C SER A 117 10.75 13.52 -5.42
N LYS A 118 10.25 12.39 -4.90
CA LYS A 118 9.12 11.66 -5.47
C LYS A 118 8.24 11.12 -4.37
N GLY A 119 6.94 11.05 -4.62
CA GLY A 119 5.99 10.59 -3.65
C GLY A 119 4.54 10.80 -4.03
N VAL A 120 3.70 10.42 -3.10
CA VAL A 120 2.24 10.46 -3.21
C VAL A 120 1.67 10.84 -1.87
N LEU A 121 0.88 11.91 -1.85
CA LEU A 121 0.03 12.28 -0.72
C LEU A 121 -1.40 11.92 -1.10
N MET A 122 -2.11 11.17 -0.26
CA MET A 122 -3.46 10.69 -0.57
C MET A 122 -4.35 10.66 0.66
N MET A 123 -5.65 10.85 0.43
CA MET A 123 -6.69 10.77 1.45
C MET A 123 -7.98 10.16 0.88
N ASP A 124 -8.61 9.30 1.66
CA ASP A 124 -9.96 8.79 1.41
C ASP A 124 -10.97 9.65 2.20
N THR A 125 -11.88 10.31 1.49
CA THR A 125 -12.85 11.24 2.10
C THR A 125 -14.02 10.54 2.79
N THR A 126 -14.09 9.20 2.79
CA THR A 126 -15.19 8.44 3.42
C THR A 126 -14.91 8.04 4.87
N ASN A 127 -13.65 8.04 5.29
CA ASN A 127 -13.22 7.52 6.58
C ASN A 127 -12.37 8.57 7.29
N ALA A 128 -12.57 8.74 8.60
CA ALA A 128 -11.75 9.67 9.37
C ALA A 128 -10.28 9.22 9.45
N ASP A 129 -9.38 10.19 9.33
CA ASP A 129 -7.92 10.02 9.40
C ASP A 129 -7.42 8.94 8.41
N ALA A 130 -8.03 8.86 7.24
CA ALA A 130 -7.66 7.91 6.20
C ALA A 130 -6.74 8.60 5.18
N ALA A 131 -5.55 8.98 5.62
CA ALA A 131 -4.56 9.61 4.77
C ALA A 131 -3.17 8.99 4.94
N ALA A 132 -2.40 9.02 3.85
CA ALA A 132 -1.05 8.50 3.83
C ALA A 132 -0.15 9.35 2.93
N TRP A 133 1.11 9.42 3.32
CA TRP A 133 2.18 10.02 2.56
C TRP A 133 3.24 8.97 2.25
N ILE A 134 3.42 8.69 0.96
CA ILE A 134 4.47 7.81 0.46
C ILE A 134 5.59 8.66 -0.13
N VAL A 135 6.82 8.40 0.31
CA VAL A 135 8.05 8.94 -0.30
C VAL A 135 8.80 7.78 -0.92
N HIS A 136 9.28 7.95 -2.15
CA HIS A 136 10.00 6.87 -2.84
C HIS A 136 11.11 7.38 -3.75
N THR A 137 11.92 6.42 -4.22
CA THR A 137 13.03 6.65 -5.14
C THR A 137 12.74 6.23 -6.58
N VAL A 138 11.59 5.59 -6.82
CA VAL A 138 11.23 4.96 -8.11
C VAL A 138 10.82 6.02 -9.17
N PRO A 139 11.57 6.22 -10.26
CA PRO A 139 11.13 7.04 -11.39
C PRO A 139 9.99 6.34 -12.14
N GLY A 140 9.09 7.11 -12.77
CA GLY A 140 7.96 6.57 -13.54
C GLY A 140 6.85 5.94 -12.69
N PHE A 141 6.80 6.23 -11.39
CA PHE A 141 5.88 5.59 -10.44
C PHE A 141 5.23 6.63 -9.49
N PRO A 142 4.00 6.38 -9.01
CA PRO A 142 3.04 5.42 -9.57
C PRO A 142 2.41 5.97 -10.86
N LYS A 143 1.89 5.08 -11.70
CA LYS A 143 1.04 5.47 -12.82
C LYS A 143 -0.41 5.56 -12.34
N ALA A 144 -0.84 6.77 -12.02
CA ALA A 144 -2.15 6.99 -11.42
C ALA A 144 -3.29 6.61 -12.38
N ARG A 145 -4.34 5.99 -11.84
CA ARG A 145 -5.56 5.60 -12.57
C ARG A 145 -5.39 4.63 -13.75
N THR A 146 -4.26 3.92 -13.85
CA THR A 146 -4.01 2.94 -14.91
C THR A 146 -3.71 1.53 -14.38
N GLY A 147 -4.00 1.27 -13.11
CA GLY A 147 -3.61 0.04 -12.43
C GLY A 147 -2.17 0.07 -11.91
N TYR A 148 -1.85 -0.91 -11.06
CA TYR A 148 -0.52 -1.03 -10.46
C TYR A 148 0.50 -1.44 -11.52
N LEU A 149 1.56 -0.64 -11.68
CA LEU A 149 2.69 -0.98 -12.52
C LEU A 149 3.97 -0.50 -11.86
N PHE A 150 4.78 -1.44 -11.40
CA PHE A 150 6.16 -1.14 -11.06
C PHE A 150 6.99 -1.04 -12.35
N PRO A 151 7.70 0.07 -12.60
CA PRO A 151 8.38 0.27 -13.88
C PRO A 151 9.40 -0.84 -14.17
N PRO A 152 9.31 -1.54 -15.34
CA PRO A 152 10.20 -2.67 -15.63
C PRO A 152 11.70 -2.34 -15.59
N ALA A 153 12.07 -1.12 -16.03
CA ALA A 153 13.45 -0.63 -15.98
C ALA A 153 14.02 -0.51 -14.55
N GLU A 154 13.15 -0.41 -13.55
CA GLU A 154 13.50 -0.20 -12.15
C GLU A 154 13.60 -1.53 -11.37
N VAL A 155 13.21 -2.66 -11.98
CA VAL A 155 13.36 -4.01 -11.36
C VAL A 155 14.83 -4.36 -11.13
N GLN A 156 15.73 -3.91 -12.00
CA GLN A 156 17.17 -4.17 -11.87
C GLN A 156 17.87 -3.26 -10.85
N LYS A 157 17.20 -2.21 -10.37
CA LYS A 157 17.81 -1.18 -9.50
C LYS A 157 17.34 -1.32 -8.05
N GLY A 158 18.04 -0.67 -7.14
CA GLY A 158 17.66 -0.60 -5.73
C GLY A 158 16.70 0.56 -5.48
N HIS A 159 15.67 0.35 -4.65
CA HIS A 159 14.71 1.41 -4.31
C HIS A 159 14.29 1.35 -2.85
N LEU A 160 14.18 2.53 -2.25
CA LEU A 160 13.52 2.75 -0.96
C LEU A 160 12.13 3.35 -1.17
N LEU A 161 11.17 2.85 -0.41
CA LEU A 161 9.82 3.40 -0.26
C LEU A 161 9.51 3.52 1.24
N ILE A 162 8.97 4.66 1.64
CA ILE A 162 8.53 4.96 3.01
C ILE A 162 7.07 5.38 2.92
N CYS A 163 6.24 4.87 3.82
CA CYS A 163 4.84 5.23 3.97
C CYS A 163 4.62 5.73 5.40
N LEU A 164 3.95 6.87 5.54
CA LEU A 164 3.48 7.43 6.81
C LEU A 164 1.95 7.57 6.76
N THR A 165 1.25 6.97 7.71
CA THR A 165 -0.17 7.26 7.94
C THR A 165 -0.24 8.59 8.66
N ILE A 166 -1.01 9.53 8.11
CA ILE A 166 -1.13 10.89 8.63
C ILE A 166 -2.60 11.18 8.91
N LYS A 167 -2.84 12.11 9.84
CA LYS A 167 -4.17 12.66 10.05
C LYS A 167 -4.51 13.65 8.95
N GLU A 168 -5.80 13.76 8.62
CA GLU A 168 -6.27 14.64 7.54
C GLU A 168 -6.02 16.12 7.86
N ASP A 169 -6.11 16.49 9.14
CA ASP A 169 -5.83 17.85 9.61
C ASP A 169 -4.35 18.27 9.45
N GLN A 170 -3.44 17.33 9.21
CA GLN A 170 -2.02 17.61 8.94
C GLN A 170 -1.72 17.78 7.45
N ILE A 171 -2.65 17.43 6.55
CA ILE A 171 -2.43 17.51 5.10
C ILE A 171 -2.11 18.94 4.68
N ASP A 172 -2.88 19.92 5.17
CA ASP A 172 -2.65 21.33 4.85
C ASP A 172 -1.31 21.84 5.39
N THR A 173 -0.87 21.34 6.54
CA THR A 173 0.44 21.67 7.11
C THR A 173 1.58 21.14 6.25
N ILE A 174 1.43 19.94 5.67
CA ILE A 174 2.44 19.30 4.82
C ILE A 174 2.41 19.85 3.39
N GLY A 175 1.22 20.11 2.86
CA GLY A 175 0.98 20.46 1.46
C GLY A 175 1.02 21.95 1.15
N LYS A 176 1.04 22.82 2.17
CA LYS A 176 1.16 24.27 1.97
C LYS A 176 2.45 24.60 1.24
N CYS A 177 2.28 25.21 0.07
CA CYS A 177 3.33 25.79 -0.76
C CYS A 177 3.40 27.30 -0.52
#